data_AF-A0A4R2KS95-F1
#
_entry.id   AF-A0A4R2KS95-F1
#
_cell.length_a   1.000
_cell.length_b   1.000
_cell.length_c   1.000
_cell.angle_alpha   90.00
_cell.angle_beta   90.00
_cell.angle_gamma   90.00
#
_symmetry.space_group_name_H-M   'P 1'
#
loop_
_entity.id
_entity.type
_entity.pdbx_description
1 polymer ?
#
loop_
_entity_poly.entity_id
_entity_poly.type
_entity_poly.pdbx_seq_one_letter_code
_entity_poly.pdbx_strand_id
1 'polypeptide(L)'
;MSSYLLAVSISLLGWWLSTGIILYLNLLPSRSHAWSVGGFALLALASLALLPGIAGQHSQSAAIAGFAVALTVWGALEISYLMGFLTGNNSQPCPAGINGWQRFRLAVATSIHHELAVIACGIAIIALSWEAPNQVAAGTYLTLWLMRWSAKLNLYLGVSNFNEHWLPERNRYLVSYMRTRAMNWLFPFSVGLATIAATLLALEASGADNAVDRLAASLVCTLLALAILEHWFLVLPVRDSALWQWAITAADRVRARTSQRTTARKPPACKVAAMPGAKAATNTTSGQGTRSPAF
;
A
#
# COMPACT_ATOMS: atom_id res chain seq x y z
N MET A 1 18.80 2.39 28.65
CA MET A 1 18.03 3.56 28.17
C MET A 1 18.34 3.88 26.70
N SER A 2 19.59 3.93 26.26
CA SER A 2 19.95 4.23 24.86
C SER A 2 19.35 3.26 23.83
N SER A 3 19.34 1.95 24.09
CA SER A 3 18.77 0.95 23.16
C SER A 3 17.28 1.13 22.90
N TYR A 4 16.49 1.52 23.93
CA TYR A 4 15.06 1.76 23.77
C TYR A 4 14.79 2.99 22.90
N LEU A 5 15.48 4.10 23.16
CA LEU A 5 15.34 5.32 22.37
C LEU A 5 15.77 5.09 20.92
N LEU A 6 16.83 4.31 20.71
CA LEU A 6 17.32 3.96 19.39
C LEU A 6 16.29 3.09 18.64
N ALA A 7 15.73 2.06 19.27
CA ALA A 7 14.66 1.25 18.68
C ALA A 7 13.44 2.10 18.32
N VAL A 8 12.97 2.93 19.25
CA VAL A 8 11.78 3.77 19.03
C VAL A 8 12.01 4.73 17.86
N SER A 9 13.17 5.38 17.82
CA SER A 9 13.52 6.31 16.75
C SER A 9 13.59 5.60 15.39
N ILE A 10 14.25 4.44 15.33
CA ILE A 10 14.38 3.67 14.08
C ILE A 10 13.02 3.15 13.60
N SER A 11 12.20 2.59 14.49
CA SER A 11 10.90 2.06 14.11
C SER A 11 9.95 3.18 13.67
N LEU A 12 9.95 4.32 14.37
CA LEU A 12 9.12 5.46 14.03
C LEU A 12 9.55 6.11 12.72
N LEU A 13 10.85 6.31 12.50
CA LEU A 13 11.39 6.82 11.23
C LEU A 13 11.13 5.83 10.09
N GLY A 14 11.33 4.53 10.31
CA GLY A 14 11.08 3.49 9.32
C GLY A 14 9.61 3.43 8.90
N TRP A 15 8.69 3.50 9.87
CA TRP A 15 7.26 3.58 9.61
C TRP A 15 6.88 4.86 8.87
N TRP A 16 7.38 6.02 9.32
CA TRP A 16 7.09 7.31 8.71
C TRP A 16 7.60 7.38 7.27
N LEU A 17 8.85 6.97 7.05
CA LEU A 17 9.50 6.97 5.76
C LEU A 17 8.83 5.98 4.80
N SER A 18 8.54 4.75 5.26
CA SER A 18 7.86 3.74 4.45
C SER A 18 6.51 4.24 3.97
N THR A 19 5.66 4.73 4.89
CA THR A 19 4.34 5.28 4.56
C THR A 19 4.44 6.48 3.63
N GLY A 20 5.35 7.43 3.91
CA GLY A 20 5.57 8.60 3.06
C GLY A 20 6.05 8.27 1.65
N ILE A 21 7.00 7.32 1.50
CA ILE A 21 7.51 6.87 0.20
C ILE A 21 6.40 6.19 -0.60
N ILE A 22 5.64 5.29 0.03
CA ILE A 22 4.55 4.56 -0.61
C ILE A 22 3.52 5.55 -1.17
N LEU A 23 3.13 6.54 -0.37
CA LEU A 23 2.18 7.57 -0.78
C LEU A 23 2.74 8.44 -1.91
N TYR A 24 3.97 8.93 -1.77
CA TYR A 24 4.62 9.75 -2.79
C TYR A 24 4.66 9.02 -4.14
N LEU A 25 5.12 7.76 -4.15
CA LEU A 25 5.19 6.95 -5.36
C LEU A 25 3.81 6.73 -5.97
N ASN A 26 2.80 6.43 -5.16
CA ASN A 26 1.44 6.21 -5.65
C ASN A 26 0.84 7.43 -6.38
N LEU A 27 1.29 8.65 -6.05
CA LEU A 27 0.81 9.86 -6.71
C LEU A 27 1.62 10.24 -7.98
N LEU A 28 2.73 9.55 -8.28
CA LEU A 28 3.54 9.78 -9.48
C LEU A 28 2.81 9.41 -10.78
N PRO A 29 3.28 9.88 -11.95
CA PRO A 29 2.68 9.55 -13.25
C PRO A 29 2.87 8.06 -13.62
N SER A 30 1.85 7.45 -14.23
CA SER A 30 1.79 6.01 -14.54
C SER A 30 2.96 5.45 -15.37
N ARG A 31 3.67 6.31 -16.11
CA ARG A 31 4.86 5.91 -16.90
C ARG A 31 6.08 5.59 -16.03
N SER A 32 6.16 6.15 -14.82
CA SER A 32 7.25 5.88 -13.88
C SER A 32 7.01 4.63 -13.03
N HIS A 33 5.77 4.13 -12.97
CA HIS A 33 5.38 3.04 -12.08
C HIS A 33 6.14 1.74 -12.38
N ALA A 34 6.35 1.41 -13.66
CA ALA A 34 7.08 0.20 -14.04
C ALA A 34 8.55 0.22 -13.58
N TRP A 35 9.21 1.37 -13.68
CA TRP A 35 10.59 1.55 -13.22
C TRP A 35 10.69 1.52 -11.69
N SER A 36 9.75 2.17 -11.00
CA SER A 36 9.68 2.12 -9.54
C SER A 36 9.45 0.70 -9.03
N VAL A 37 8.48 -0.03 -9.60
CA VAL A 37 8.19 -1.43 -9.22
C VAL A 37 9.41 -2.32 -9.50
N GLY A 38 10.04 -2.20 -10.67
CA GLY A 38 11.25 -2.96 -10.99
C GLY A 38 12.40 -2.67 -10.03
N GLY A 39 12.63 -1.39 -9.70
CA GLY A 39 13.67 -0.98 -8.76
C GLY A 39 13.44 -1.50 -7.34
N PHE A 40 12.21 -1.40 -6.83
CA PHE A 40 11.86 -1.93 -5.50
C PHE A 40 11.86 -3.46 -5.46
N ALA A 41 11.45 -4.13 -6.54
CA ALA A 41 11.53 -5.59 -6.64
C ALA A 41 12.99 -6.07 -6.60
N LEU A 42 13.88 -5.42 -7.37
CA LEU A 42 15.30 -5.73 -7.33
C LEU A 42 15.90 -5.48 -5.94
N LEU A 43 15.53 -4.37 -5.31
CA LEU A 43 15.97 -4.04 -3.95
C LEU A 43 15.47 -5.07 -2.93
N ALA A 44 14.23 -5.55 -3.06
CA ALA A 44 13.70 -6.60 -2.21
C ALA A 44 14.44 -7.94 -2.40
N LEU A 45 14.73 -8.33 -3.64
CA LEU A 45 15.52 -9.53 -3.95
C LEU A 45 16.94 -9.43 -3.38
N ALA A 46 17.59 -8.28 -3.54
CA ALA A 46 18.91 -8.02 -2.96
C ALA A 46 18.86 -8.09 -1.42
N SER A 47 17.82 -7.54 -0.81
CA SER A 47 17.61 -7.58 0.64
C SER A 47 17.41 -9.01 1.16
N LEU A 48 16.65 -9.84 0.43
CA LEU A 48 16.48 -11.26 0.75
C LEU A 48 17.79 -12.05 0.58
N ALA A 49 18.60 -11.75 -0.44
CA ALA A 49 19.88 -12.40 -0.64
C ALA A 49 20.89 -12.10 0.50
N LEU A 50 20.82 -10.89 1.09
CA LEU A 50 21.68 -10.49 2.21
C LEU A 50 21.19 -11.03 3.56
N LEU A 51 19.92 -11.43 3.66
CA LEU A 51 19.28 -11.80 4.92
C LEU A 51 20.01 -12.92 5.68
N PRO A 52 20.48 -14.03 5.09
CA PRO A 52 21.17 -15.09 5.83
C PRO A 52 22.43 -14.59 6.56
N GLY A 53 23.21 -13.71 5.91
CA GLY A 53 24.41 -13.13 6.50
C GLY A 53 24.12 -12.13 7.63
N ILE A 54 22.98 -11.44 7.56
CA ILE A 54 22.49 -10.54 8.61
C ILE A 54 21.89 -11.34 9.78
N ALA A 55 21.11 -12.37 9.48
CA ALA A 55 20.44 -13.21 10.47
C ALA A 55 21.45 -14.00 11.30
N GLY A 56 22.56 -14.44 10.71
CA GLY A 56 23.64 -15.16 11.39
C GLY A 56 24.46 -14.32 12.38
N GLN A 57 24.27 -13.01 12.45
CA GLN A 57 25.06 -12.12 13.33
C GLN A 57 24.26 -11.68 14.55
N HIS A 58 24.85 -11.88 15.74
CA HIS A 58 24.31 -11.36 17.00
C HIS A 58 24.92 -9.99 17.31
N SER A 59 24.42 -8.95 16.65
CA SER A 59 24.91 -7.58 16.80
C SER A 59 23.80 -6.54 16.64
N GLN A 60 24.01 -5.34 17.20
CA GLN A 60 23.01 -4.26 17.08
C GLN A 60 22.82 -3.81 15.63
N SER A 61 23.90 -3.77 14.84
CA SER A 61 23.82 -3.44 13.41
C SER A 61 23.03 -4.49 12.64
N ALA A 62 23.20 -5.78 12.96
CA ALA A 62 22.42 -6.85 12.36
C ALA A 62 20.94 -6.75 12.71
N ALA A 63 20.58 -6.42 13.96
CA ALA A 63 19.19 -6.22 14.37
C ALA A 63 18.53 -5.08 13.55
N ILE A 64 19.20 -3.94 13.41
CA ILE A 64 18.73 -2.80 12.63
C ILE A 64 18.64 -3.15 11.13
N ALA A 65 19.63 -3.85 10.60
CA ALA A 65 19.64 -4.29 9.21
C ALA A 65 18.50 -5.29 8.92
N GLY A 66 18.24 -6.23 9.84
CA GLY A 66 17.13 -7.17 9.73
C GLY A 66 15.77 -6.46 9.70
N PHE A 67 15.59 -5.46 10.55
CA PHE A 67 14.40 -4.58 10.52
C PHE A 67 14.25 -3.86 9.18
N ALA A 68 15.33 -3.27 8.66
CA ALA A 68 15.33 -2.57 7.38
C ALA A 68 15.06 -3.51 6.18
N VAL A 69 15.59 -4.73 6.20
CA VAL A 69 15.32 -5.77 5.19
C VAL A 69 13.83 -6.09 5.15
N ALA A 70 13.21 -6.35 6.31
CA ALA A 70 11.79 -6.65 6.39
C ALA A 70 10.91 -5.49 5.89
N LEU A 71 11.22 -4.24 6.27
CA LEU A 71 10.52 -3.06 5.77
C LEU A 71 10.67 -2.87 4.27
N THR A 72 11.85 -3.15 3.73
CA THR A 72 12.15 -3.00 2.30
C THR A 72 11.38 -4.02 1.46
N VAL A 73 11.40 -5.29 1.87
CA VAL A 73 10.62 -6.36 1.22
C VAL A 73 9.13 -6.06 1.30
N TRP A 74 8.64 -5.64 2.48
CA TRP A 74 7.25 -5.25 2.66
C TRP A 74 6.85 -4.05 1.79
N GLY A 75 7.66 -3.00 1.78
CA GLY A 75 7.42 -1.81 0.96
C GLY A 75 7.39 -2.13 -0.54
N ALA A 76 8.25 -3.03 -1.01
CA ALA A 76 8.25 -3.47 -2.40
C ALA A 76 6.95 -4.22 -2.78
N LEU A 77 6.44 -5.08 -1.89
CA LEU A 77 5.16 -5.77 -2.08
C LEU A 77 4.00 -4.76 -2.12
N GLU A 78 3.98 -3.81 -1.19
CA GLU A 78 2.94 -2.80 -1.08
C GLU A 78 2.90 -1.85 -2.29
N ILE A 79 4.06 -1.39 -2.76
CA ILE A 79 4.18 -0.59 -3.98
C ILE A 79 3.69 -1.41 -5.18
N SER A 80 4.08 -2.68 -5.29
CA SER A 80 3.65 -3.54 -6.40
C SER A 80 2.13 -3.75 -6.42
N TYR A 81 1.50 -3.81 -5.25
CA TYR A 81 0.04 -3.87 -5.11
C TYR A 81 -0.63 -2.56 -5.52
N LEU A 82 -0.20 -1.43 -4.94
CA LEU A 82 -0.80 -0.12 -5.21
C LEU A 82 -0.68 0.29 -6.68
N MET A 83 0.41 -0.10 -7.33
CA MET A 83 0.66 0.20 -8.74
C MET A 83 -0.07 -0.73 -9.72
N GLY A 84 -0.76 -1.76 -9.22
CA GLY A 84 -1.56 -2.67 -10.05
C GLY A 84 -0.77 -3.77 -10.76
N PHE A 85 0.49 -4.03 -10.36
CA PHE A 85 1.28 -5.13 -10.94
C PHE A 85 0.94 -6.48 -10.31
N LEU A 86 0.59 -6.50 -9.02
CA LEU A 86 0.19 -7.70 -8.27
C LEU A 86 -1.29 -7.71 -7.88
N THR A 87 -2.16 -7.02 -8.64
CA THR A 87 -3.60 -7.08 -8.41
C THR A 87 -4.21 -8.39 -8.92
N GLY A 88 -5.25 -8.88 -8.24
CA GLY A 88 -5.97 -10.11 -8.59
C GLY A 88 -6.82 -9.97 -9.86
N ASN A 89 -7.28 -11.12 -10.38
CA ASN A 89 -7.97 -11.27 -11.67
C ASN A 89 -9.30 -10.48 -11.80
N ASN A 90 -9.85 -9.97 -10.69
CA ASN A 90 -11.09 -9.19 -10.67
C ASN A 90 -10.82 -7.73 -10.31
N SER A 91 -10.80 -6.84 -11.31
CA SER A 91 -10.81 -5.38 -11.12
C SER A 91 -12.22 -4.78 -11.29
N GLN A 92 -13.27 -5.61 -11.19
CA GLN A 92 -14.66 -5.19 -11.40
C GLN A 92 -15.34 -4.82 -10.07
N PRO A 93 -16.21 -3.79 -10.06
CA PRO A 93 -17.02 -3.43 -8.88
C PRO A 93 -17.91 -4.60 -8.44
N CYS A 94 -18.24 -4.66 -7.15
CA CYS A 94 -19.03 -5.75 -6.58
C CYS A 94 -20.37 -5.88 -7.31
N PRO A 95 -20.73 -7.06 -7.86
CA PRO A 95 -22.04 -7.29 -8.44
C PRO A 95 -23.15 -7.02 -7.42
N ALA A 96 -24.23 -6.38 -7.86
CA ALA A 96 -25.36 -6.05 -7.00
C ALA A 96 -26.01 -7.32 -6.44
N GLY A 97 -26.34 -7.32 -5.14
CA GLY A 97 -27.06 -8.43 -4.48
C GLY A 97 -26.18 -9.50 -3.82
N ILE A 98 -24.84 -9.41 -3.91
CA ILE A 98 -23.94 -10.37 -3.26
C ILE A 98 -23.66 -9.96 -1.81
N ASN A 99 -24.03 -10.84 -0.88
CA ASN A 99 -23.89 -10.62 0.57
C ASN A 99 -22.95 -11.65 1.23
N GLY A 100 -22.44 -11.31 2.41
CA GLY A 100 -21.72 -12.24 3.29
C GLY A 100 -20.47 -12.86 2.64
N TRP A 101 -20.27 -14.17 2.84
CA TRP A 101 -19.05 -14.89 2.47
C TRP A 101 -18.69 -14.81 0.98
N GLN A 102 -19.67 -14.72 0.08
CA GLN A 102 -19.40 -14.57 -1.36
C GLN A 102 -18.78 -13.20 -1.69
N ARG A 103 -19.20 -12.13 -1.00
CA ARG A 103 -18.60 -10.80 -1.13
C ARG A 103 -17.16 -10.79 -0.61
N PHE A 104 -16.90 -11.49 0.50
CA PHE A 104 -15.54 -11.68 1.02
C PHE A 104 -14.63 -12.41 0.03
N ARG A 105 -15.09 -13.54 -0.52
CA ARG A 105 -14.31 -14.30 -1.52
C ARG A 105 -13.99 -13.46 -2.75
N LEU A 106 -14.94 -12.66 -3.23
CA LEU A 106 -14.71 -11.75 -4.35
C LEU A 106 -13.71 -10.64 -3.99
N ALA A 107 -13.79 -10.06 -2.79
CA ALA A 107 -12.84 -9.07 -2.29
C ALA A 107 -11.42 -9.64 -2.09
N VAL A 108 -11.28 -10.89 -1.64
CA VAL A 108 -9.97 -11.56 -1.57
C VAL A 108 -9.46 -11.87 -2.98
N ALA A 109 -10.33 -12.29 -3.89
CA ALA A 109 -9.97 -12.57 -5.28
C ALA A 109 -9.41 -11.35 -6.02
N THR A 110 -9.75 -10.12 -5.61
CA THR A 110 -9.17 -8.89 -6.19
C THR A 110 -7.72 -8.65 -5.76
N SER A 111 -7.21 -9.36 -4.74
CA SER A 111 -5.84 -9.22 -4.22
C SER A 111 -5.07 -10.54 -4.09
N ILE A 112 -5.56 -11.62 -4.70
CA ILE A 112 -5.02 -12.97 -4.47
C ILE A 112 -3.54 -13.13 -4.87
N HIS A 113 -3.10 -12.54 -5.99
CA HIS A 113 -1.70 -12.62 -6.41
C HIS A 113 -0.77 -11.89 -5.44
N HIS A 114 -1.20 -10.74 -4.91
CA HIS A 114 -0.49 -10.05 -3.85
C HIS A 114 -0.39 -10.90 -2.58
N GLU A 115 -1.49 -11.51 -2.13
CA GLU A 115 -1.47 -12.35 -0.93
C GLU A 115 -0.55 -13.56 -1.09
N LEU A 116 -0.53 -14.19 -2.27
CA LEU A 116 0.41 -15.27 -2.56
C LEU A 116 1.86 -14.80 -2.50
N ALA A 117 2.16 -13.59 -3.02
CA ALA A 117 3.51 -13.03 -2.96
C ALA A 117 3.91 -12.66 -1.51
N VAL A 118 2.99 -12.13 -0.70
CA VAL A 118 3.22 -11.88 0.72
C VAL A 118 3.52 -13.19 1.45
N ILE A 119 2.74 -14.25 1.22
CA ILE A 119 2.99 -15.56 1.83
C ILE A 119 4.34 -16.11 1.39
N ALA A 120 4.66 -16.05 0.08
CA ALA A 120 5.93 -16.54 -0.45
C ALA A 120 7.13 -15.80 0.15
N CYS A 121 7.09 -14.46 0.23
CA CYS A 121 8.13 -13.67 0.86
C CYS A 121 8.23 -13.93 2.37
N GLY A 122 7.11 -14.12 3.06
CA GLY A 122 7.09 -14.48 4.48
C GLY A 122 7.75 -15.83 4.74
N ILE A 123 7.41 -16.85 3.95
CA ILE A 123 8.05 -18.17 4.02
C ILE A 123 9.55 -18.04 3.73
N ALA A 124 9.93 -17.26 2.72
CA ALA A 124 11.34 -17.04 2.39
C ALA A 124 12.10 -16.38 3.55
N ILE A 125 11.56 -15.31 4.15
CA ILE A 125 12.20 -14.64 5.30
C ILE A 125 12.35 -15.60 6.47
N ILE A 126 11.30 -16.35 6.82
CA ILE A 126 11.31 -17.31 7.93
C ILE A 126 12.32 -18.43 7.65
N ALA A 127 12.36 -18.97 6.44
CA ALA A 127 13.31 -20.03 6.07
C ALA A 127 14.76 -19.52 6.08
N LEU A 128 15.01 -18.31 5.58
CA LEU A 128 16.35 -17.71 5.51
C LEU A 128 16.88 -17.22 6.86
N SER A 129 15.98 -17.01 7.84
CA SER A 129 16.33 -16.66 9.23
C SER A 129 16.06 -17.80 10.21
N TRP A 130 15.76 -18.99 9.72
CA TRP A 130 15.45 -20.14 10.57
C TRP A 130 16.65 -20.50 11.46
N GLU A 131 16.41 -20.73 12.75
CA GLU A 131 17.45 -21.03 13.77
C GLU A 131 18.57 -19.98 13.89
N ALA A 132 18.43 -18.83 13.24
CA ALA A 132 19.43 -17.77 13.30
C ALA A 132 19.32 -16.97 14.61
N PRO A 133 20.43 -16.43 15.14
CA PRO A 133 20.43 -15.67 16.38
C PRO A 133 19.63 -14.35 16.29
N ASN A 134 19.47 -13.79 15.09
CA ASN A 134 18.73 -12.55 14.87
C ASN A 134 17.41 -12.82 14.14
N GLN A 135 16.30 -12.78 14.90
CA GLN A 135 14.94 -13.00 14.43
C GLN A 135 14.18 -11.70 14.09
N VAL A 136 14.85 -10.54 14.10
CA VAL A 136 14.18 -9.25 13.93
C VAL A 136 13.49 -9.14 12.57
N ALA A 137 14.10 -9.64 11.50
CA ALA A 137 13.49 -9.60 10.18
C ALA A 137 12.16 -10.38 10.13
N ALA A 138 12.15 -11.60 10.67
CA ALA A 138 10.95 -12.44 10.75
C ALA A 138 9.86 -11.80 11.62
N GLY A 139 10.21 -11.33 12.83
CA GLY A 139 9.26 -10.68 13.73
C GLY A 139 8.65 -9.40 13.16
N THR A 140 9.48 -8.59 12.49
CA THR A 140 9.05 -7.36 11.80
C THR A 140 8.08 -7.69 10.66
N TYR A 141 8.45 -8.63 9.79
CA TYR A 141 7.62 -9.03 8.66
C TYR A 141 6.29 -9.64 9.11
N LEU A 142 6.32 -10.53 10.11
CA LEU A 142 5.12 -11.16 10.65
C LEU A 142 4.18 -10.13 11.29
N THR A 143 4.74 -9.15 12.01
CA THR A 143 3.97 -8.04 12.57
C THR A 143 3.22 -7.29 11.48
N LEU A 144 3.92 -6.88 10.42
CA LEU A 144 3.31 -6.18 9.27
C LEU A 144 2.25 -7.05 8.60
N TRP A 145 2.54 -8.33 8.37
CA TRP A 145 1.64 -9.26 7.70
C TRP A 145 0.34 -9.49 8.49
N LEU A 146 0.45 -9.81 9.78
CA LEU A 146 -0.72 -10.04 10.64
C LEU A 146 -1.54 -8.77 10.83
N MET A 147 -0.88 -7.63 11.01
CA MET A 147 -1.56 -6.34 11.16
C MET A 147 -2.27 -5.91 9.88
N ARG A 148 -1.67 -6.17 8.72
CA ARG A 148 -2.31 -5.95 7.42
C ARG A 148 -3.56 -6.80 7.25
N TRP A 149 -3.52 -8.08 7.63
CA TRP A 149 -4.68 -8.96 7.60
C TRP A 149 -5.77 -8.51 8.57
N SER A 150 -5.37 -8.14 9.79
CA SER A 150 -6.27 -7.56 10.79
C SER A 150 -6.98 -6.31 10.26
N ALA A 151 -6.24 -5.38 9.64
CA ALA A 151 -6.81 -4.18 9.04
C ALA A 151 -7.79 -4.53 7.91
N LYS A 152 -7.44 -5.46 7.01
CA LYS A 152 -8.34 -5.91 5.92
C LYS A 152 -9.63 -6.52 6.46
N LEU A 153 -9.55 -7.38 7.46
CA LEU A 153 -10.72 -8.00 8.07
C LEU A 153 -11.59 -6.97 8.80
N ASN A 154 -10.98 -6.03 9.51
CA ASN A 154 -11.70 -4.93 10.16
C ASN A 154 -12.40 -4.04 9.12
N LEU A 155 -11.72 -3.66 8.03
CA LEU A 155 -12.32 -2.91 6.91
C LEU A 155 -13.48 -3.64 6.25
N TYR A 156 -13.36 -4.96 6.06
CA TYR A 156 -14.42 -5.79 5.47
C TYR A 156 -15.66 -5.88 6.36
N LEU A 157 -15.47 -6.14 7.66
CA LEU A 157 -16.56 -6.23 8.64
C LEU A 157 -17.18 -4.86 8.97
N GLY A 158 -16.40 -3.81 8.75
CA GLY A 158 -16.81 -2.42 8.69
C GLY A 158 -16.27 -1.58 9.82
N VAL A 159 -15.73 -0.41 9.46
CA VAL A 159 -15.15 0.58 10.37
C VAL A 159 -15.75 1.96 10.14
N SER A 160 -15.58 2.83 11.14
CA SER A 160 -16.22 4.15 11.16
C SER A 160 -15.48 5.20 10.32
N ASN A 161 -14.15 5.10 10.19
CA ASN A 161 -13.33 6.16 9.61
C ASN A 161 -12.55 5.64 8.39
N PHE A 162 -13.23 5.54 7.25
CA PHE A 162 -12.62 5.16 5.98
C PHE A 162 -12.40 6.40 5.10
N ASN A 163 -11.15 6.82 4.95
CA ASN A 163 -10.80 7.97 4.14
C ASN A 163 -10.72 7.59 2.65
N GLU A 164 -11.85 7.59 1.97
CA GLU A 164 -11.99 7.30 0.53
C GLU A 164 -11.06 8.13 -0.37
N HIS A 165 -10.61 9.30 0.11
CA HIS A 165 -9.72 10.23 -0.59
C HIS A 165 -8.27 9.72 -0.73
N TRP A 166 -7.86 8.73 0.06
CA TRP A 166 -6.52 8.14 0.00
C TRP A 166 -6.37 7.08 -1.09
N LEU A 167 -7.48 6.51 -1.57
CA LEU A 167 -7.43 5.46 -2.58
C LEU A 167 -7.27 6.07 -3.97
N PRO A 168 -6.30 5.61 -4.78
CA PRO A 168 -6.23 5.93 -6.20
C PRO A 168 -7.56 5.65 -6.89
N GLU A 169 -7.92 6.43 -7.91
CA GLU A 169 -9.16 6.25 -8.67
C GLU A 169 -9.37 4.79 -9.13
N ARG A 170 -8.28 4.10 -9.46
CA ARG A 170 -8.28 2.69 -9.86
C ARG A 170 -8.69 1.71 -8.77
N ASN A 171 -8.51 2.05 -7.50
CA ASN A 171 -8.83 1.18 -6.36
C ASN A 171 -10.14 1.58 -5.67
N ARG A 172 -10.83 2.61 -6.18
CA ARG A 172 -12.13 3.05 -5.65
C ARG A 172 -13.22 1.98 -5.75
N TYR A 173 -13.08 1.00 -6.66
CA TYR A 173 -14.01 -0.14 -6.72
C TYR A 173 -13.98 -0.98 -5.43
N LEU A 174 -12.88 -1.00 -4.68
CA LEU A 174 -12.77 -1.71 -3.40
C LEU A 174 -13.73 -1.15 -2.35
N VAL A 175 -14.07 0.13 -2.43
CA VAL A 175 -15.06 0.77 -1.55
C VAL A 175 -16.43 0.10 -1.70
N SER A 176 -16.78 -0.37 -2.90
CA SER A 176 -18.02 -1.14 -3.14
C SER A 176 -18.06 -2.49 -2.40
N TYR A 177 -16.91 -3.00 -1.94
CA TYR A 177 -16.81 -4.23 -1.14
C TYR A 177 -16.76 -3.96 0.38
N MET A 178 -16.56 -2.71 0.81
CA MET A 178 -16.50 -2.35 2.22
C MET A 178 -17.88 -2.01 2.78
N ARG A 179 -18.04 -2.12 4.11
CA ARG A 179 -19.29 -1.76 4.80
C ARG A 179 -18.96 -0.68 5.83
N THR A 180 -19.71 0.41 5.86
CA THR A 180 -19.52 1.43 6.90
C THR A 180 -20.27 1.00 8.16
N ARG A 181 -19.55 0.80 9.27
CA ARG A 181 -20.14 0.42 10.57
C ARG A 181 -19.37 1.10 11.70
N ALA A 182 -20.07 1.59 12.71
CA ALA A 182 -19.45 2.31 13.82
C ALA A 182 -18.47 1.45 14.64
N MET A 183 -18.74 0.15 14.78
CA MET A 183 -17.87 -0.78 15.51
C MET A 183 -18.07 -2.22 15.03
N ASN A 184 -16.98 -2.98 14.97
CA ASN A 184 -16.96 -4.40 14.67
C ASN A 184 -16.40 -5.20 15.87
N TRP A 185 -16.96 -6.38 16.15
CA TRP A 185 -16.55 -7.24 17.27
C TRP A 185 -15.13 -7.80 17.12
N LEU A 186 -14.59 -7.86 15.90
CA LEU A 186 -13.20 -8.28 15.66
C LEU A 186 -12.19 -7.21 16.14
N PHE A 187 -12.58 -5.94 16.19
CA PHE A 187 -11.69 -4.85 16.58
C PHE A 187 -11.09 -5.04 17.99
N PRO A 188 -11.88 -5.18 19.08
CA PRO A 188 -11.33 -5.36 20.42
C PRO A 188 -10.50 -6.65 20.55
N PHE A 189 -10.85 -7.70 19.80
CA PHE A 189 -10.06 -8.94 19.79
C PHE A 189 -8.70 -8.74 19.11
N SER A 190 -8.67 -8.12 17.93
CA SER A 190 -7.43 -7.84 17.20
C SER A 190 -6.49 -6.93 18.00
N VAL A 191 -7.00 -5.82 18.54
CA VAL A 191 -6.22 -4.89 19.37
C VAL A 191 -5.81 -5.53 20.69
N GLY A 192 -6.68 -6.33 21.32
CA GLY A 192 -6.38 -7.05 22.55
C GLY A 192 -5.23 -8.05 22.36
N LEU A 193 -5.32 -8.90 21.34
CA LEU A 193 -4.27 -9.89 21.02
C LEU A 193 -2.95 -9.18 20.66
N ALA A 194 -3.02 -8.10 19.89
CA ALA A 194 -1.87 -7.28 19.55
C ALA A 194 -1.21 -6.66 20.79
N THR A 195 -2.02 -6.18 21.74
CA THR A 195 -1.55 -5.56 22.99
C THR A 195 -0.91 -6.59 23.91
N ILE A 196 -1.46 -7.81 23.96
CA ILE A 196 -0.83 -8.95 24.65
C ILE A 196 0.54 -9.24 24.04
N ALA A 197 0.62 -9.38 22.71
CA ALA A 197 1.88 -9.62 22.02
C ALA A 197 2.90 -8.48 22.25
N ALA A 198 2.46 -7.21 22.21
CA ALA A 198 3.31 -6.06 22.51
C ALA A 198 3.80 -6.08 23.96
N THR A 199 2.96 -6.51 24.91
CA THR A 199 3.34 -6.63 26.32
C THR A 199 4.37 -7.75 26.51
N LEU A 200 4.20 -8.90 25.83
CA LEU A 200 5.18 -9.98 25.85
C LEU A 200 6.54 -9.53 25.30
N LEU A 201 6.55 -8.82 24.17
CA LEU A 201 7.78 -8.26 23.60
C LEU A 201 8.41 -7.18 24.49
N ALA A 202 7.60 -6.37 25.18
CA ALA A 202 8.08 -5.39 26.13
C ALA A 202 8.70 -6.06 27.37
N LEU A 203 8.10 -7.15 27.86
CA LEU A 203 8.63 -7.95 28.95
C LEU A 203 9.95 -8.60 28.54
N GLU A 204 10.02 -9.20 27.35
CA GLU A 204 11.25 -9.76 26.77
C GLU A 204 12.35 -8.69 26.67
N ALA A 205 12.03 -7.52 26.13
CA ALA A 205 12.97 -6.40 26.06
C ALA A 205 13.44 -5.96 27.45
N SER A 206 12.54 -5.92 28.45
CA SER A 206 12.87 -5.51 29.81
C SER A 206 13.78 -6.53 30.52
N GLY A 207 13.52 -7.82 30.33
CA GLY A 207 14.25 -8.93 30.93
C GLY A 207 15.52 -9.34 30.18
N ALA A 208 15.75 -8.85 28.96
CA ALA A 208 16.95 -9.17 28.20
C ALA A 208 18.23 -8.75 28.93
N ASP A 209 19.22 -9.63 29.04
CA ASP A 209 20.49 -9.34 29.73
C ASP A 209 21.45 -8.51 28.87
N ASN A 210 21.38 -8.67 27.55
CA ASN A 210 22.28 -8.01 26.60
C ASN A 210 21.60 -6.83 25.87
N ALA A 211 22.41 -5.93 25.31
CA ALA A 211 21.91 -4.75 24.61
C ALA A 211 21.35 -5.04 23.20
N VAL A 212 21.66 -6.22 22.65
CA VAL A 212 21.25 -6.65 21.30
C VAL A 212 19.81 -7.16 21.33
N ASP A 213 19.49 -8.10 22.21
CA ASP A 213 18.15 -8.69 22.33
C ASP A 213 17.16 -7.65 22.81
N ARG A 214 17.58 -6.79 23.75
CA ARG A 214 16.81 -5.62 24.18
C ARG A 214 16.44 -4.71 23.01
N LEU A 215 17.38 -4.46 22.11
CA LEU A 215 17.13 -3.63 20.91
C LEU A 215 16.19 -4.35 19.92
N ALA A 216 16.46 -5.63 19.65
CA ALA A 216 15.69 -6.48 18.75
C ALA A 216 14.20 -6.53 19.15
N ALA A 217 13.92 -6.89 20.40
CA ALA A 217 12.56 -6.95 20.93
C ALA A 217 11.89 -5.56 20.93
N SER A 218 12.63 -4.50 21.27
CA SER A 218 12.11 -3.12 21.27
C SER A 218 11.75 -2.61 19.87
N LEU A 219 12.49 -2.99 18.84
CA LEU A 219 12.21 -2.61 17.44
C LEU A 219 10.86 -3.18 17.00
N VAL A 220 10.66 -4.49 17.19
CA VAL A 220 9.42 -5.20 16.84
C VAL A 220 8.26 -4.72 17.71
N CYS A 221 8.48 -4.54 19.02
CA CYS A 221 7.48 -4.02 19.95
C CYS A 221 7.00 -2.62 19.55
N THR A 222 7.92 -1.72 19.18
CA THR A 222 7.54 -0.37 18.78
C THR A 222 6.76 -0.39 17.46
N LEU A 223 7.18 -1.20 16.49
CA LEU A 223 6.45 -1.34 15.24
C LEU A 223 5.03 -1.89 15.47
N LEU A 224 4.90 -2.87 16.35
CA LEU A 224 3.61 -3.43 16.74
C LEU A 224 2.73 -2.38 17.44
N ALA A 225 3.31 -1.55 18.32
CA ALA A 225 2.61 -0.45 18.95
C ALA A 225 2.12 0.60 17.94
N LEU A 226 2.93 0.93 16.93
CA LEU A 226 2.54 1.80 15.82
C LEU A 226 1.38 1.18 15.02
N ALA A 227 1.42 -0.12 14.74
CA ALA A 227 0.34 -0.81 14.04
C ALA A 227 -0.96 -0.85 14.86
N ILE A 228 -0.88 -1.02 16.19
CA ILE A 228 -2.03 -0.90 17.10
C ILE A 228 -2.61 0.51 17.02
N LEU A 229 -1.76 1.53 17.07
CA LEU A 229 -2.17 2.93 16.95
C LEU A 229 -2.87 3.21 15.60
N GLU A 230 -2.36 2.63 14.50
CA GLU A 230 -3.03 2.69 13.19
C GLU A 230 -4.42 2.05 13.21
N HIS A 231 -4.59 0.92 13.92
CA HIS A 231 -5.91 0.32 14.10
C HIS A 231 -6.86 1.24 14.88
N TRP A 232 -6.37 1.94 15.90
CA TRP A 232 -7.16 2.95 16.60
C TRP A 232 -7.60 4.08 15.67
N PHE A 233 -6.78 4.48 14.69
CA PHE A 233 -7.16 5.48 13.68
C PHE A 233 -8.29 5.02 12.74
N LEU A 234 -8.45 3.71 12.51
CA LEU A 234 -9.57 3.18 11.72
C LEU A 234 -10.92 3.33 12.45
N VAL A 235 -10.90 3.37 13.78
CA VAL A 235 -12.12 3.45 14.61
C VAL A 235 -12.39 4.88 15.09
N LEU A 236 -11.35 5.61 15.48
CA LEU A 236 -11.48 6.99 15.94
C LEU A 236 -11.72 7.91 14.73
N PRO A 237 -12.65 8.90 14.83
CA PRO A 237 -12.94 9.85 13.76
C PRO A 237 -11.86 10.95 13.66
N VAL A 238 -10.59 10.55 13.59
CA VAL A 238 -9.44 11.47 13.49
C VAL A 238 -9.00 11.54 12.03
N ARG A 239 -8.81 12.76 11.52
CA ARG A 239 -8.34 13.00 10.15
C ARG A 239 -6.84 12.76 10.07
N ASP A 240 -6.43 11.50 9.91
CA ASP A 240 -5.05 11.09 9.64
C ASP A 240 -4.39 11.85 8.47
N SER A 241 -5.21 12.31 7.50
CA SER A 241 -4.81 13.09 6.34
C SER A 241 -4.00 14.35 6.67
N ALA A 242 -4.21 14.94 7.86
CA ALA A 242 -3.45 16.11 8.31
C ALA A 242 -1.94 15.83 8.44
N LEU A 243 -1.54 14.62 8.85
CA LEU A 243 -0.14 14.24 9.04
C LEU A 243 0.64 14.15 7.72
N TRP A 244 -0.07 13.99 6.61
CA TRP A 244 0.53 13.64 5.32
C TRP A 244 0.24 14.65 4.20
N GLN A 245 -0.37 15.81 4.52
CA GLN A 245 -0.65 16.87 3.54
C GLN A 245 0.58 17.30 2.75
N TRP A 246 1.76 17.26 3.37
CA TRP A 246 3.03 17.59 2.72
C TRP A 246 3.35 16.64 1.56
N ALA A 247 3.11 15.33 1.72
CA ALA A 247 3.38 14.32 0.69
C ALA A 247 2.42 14.48 -0.50
N ILE A 248 1.14 14.73 -0.20
CA ILE A 248 0.11 15.02 -1.21
C ILE A 248 0.49 16.27 -2.02
N THR A 249 0.80 17.37 -1.32
CA THR A 249 1.19 18.65 -1.94
C THR A 249 2.45 18.51 -2.80
N ALA A 250 3.45 17.74 -2.33
CA ALA A 250 4.67 17.50 -3.08
C ALA A 250 4.41 16.75 -4.40
N ALA A 251 3.53 15.74 -4.37
CA ALA A 251 3.21 14.97 -5.55
C ALA A 251 2.31 15.74 -6.54
N ASP A 252 1.38 16.56 -6.06
CA ASP A 252 0.57 17.46 -6.91
C ASP A 252 1.46 18.42 -7.72
N ARG A 253 2.52 18.96 -7.09
CA ARG A 253 3.52 19.79 -7.79
C ARG A 253 4.22 19.04 -8.93
N VAL A 254 4.55 17.76 -8.73
CA VAL A 254 5.17 16.92 -9.77
C VAL A 254 4.20 16.61 -10.90
N ARG A 255 2.92 16.36 -10.59
CA ARG A 255 1.85 16.13 -11.57
C ARG A 255 1.59 17.39 -12.41
N ALA A 256 1.55 18.56 -11.79
CA ALA A 256 1.41 19.85 -12.47
C ALA A 256 2.55 20.10 -13.46
N ARG A 257 3.81 19.86 -13.05
CA ARG A 257 4.99 19.99 -13.92
C ARG A 257 4.96 19.02 -15.11
N THR A 258 4.53 17.78 -14.89
CA THR A 258 4.43 16.76 -15.95
C THR A 258 3.35 17.11 -16.97
N SER A 259 2.23 17.66 -16.51
CA SER A 259 1.13 18.13 -17.36
C SER A 259 1.54 19.32 -18.21
N GLN A 260 2.21 20.31 -17.62
CA GLN A 260 2.77 21.47 -18.34
C GLN A 260 3.81 21.06 -19.40
N ARG A 261 4.65 20.07 -19.10
CA ARG A 261 5.66 19.56 -20.05
C ARG A 261 5.04 18.77 -21.22
N THR A 262 3.88 18.15 -20.99
CA THR A 262 3.13 17.41 -22.03
C THR A 262 2.35 18.37 -22.94
N THR A 263 1.78 19.44 -22.41
CA THR A 263 1.12 20.49 -23.22
C THR A 263 2.12 21.29 -24.04
N ALA A 264 3.30 21.60 -23.49
CA ALA A 264 4.37 22.29 -24.21
C ALA A 264 5.00 21.46 -25.35
N ARG A 265 4.93 20.13 -25.29
CA ARG A 265 5.48 19.21 -26.31
C ARG A 265 4.48 18.85 -27.41
N LYS A 266 3.22 19.28 -27.32
CA LYS A 266 2.24 19.08 -28.39
C LYS A 266 2.64 20.02 -29.55
N PRO A 267 3.08 19.50 -30.72
CA PRO A 267 3.39 20.38 -31.84
C PRO A 267 2.14 21.19 -32.22
N PRO A 268 2.27 22.45 -32.64
CA PRO A 268 1.12 23.23 -33.08
C PRO A 268 0.38 22.41 -34.13
N ALA A 269 -0.94 22.25 -33.94
CA ALA A 269 -1.78 21.56 -34.91
C ALA A 269 -1.47 22.17 -36.28
N CYS A 270 -0.96 21.35 -37.20
CA CYS A 270 -0.74 21.77 -38.57
C CYS A 270 -2.11 22.19 -39.10
N LYS A 271 -2.36 23.50 -39.16
CA LYS A 271 -3.51 24.07 -39.83
C LYS A 271 -3.29 23.74 -41.30
N VAL A 272 -3.91 22.66 -41.79
CA VAL A 272 -4.04 22.42 -43.22
C VAL A 272 -4.86 23.60 -43.75
N ALA A 273 -4.17 24.56 -44.37
CA ALA A 273 -4.79 25.69 -45.01
C ALA A 273 -5.64 25.16 -46.16
N ALA A 274 -6.95 25.42 -46.10
CA ALA A 274 -7.85 25.14 -47.21
C ALA A 274 -7.38 25.97 -48.43
N MET A 275 -7.04 25.27 -49.50
CA MET A 275 -6.62 25.85 -50.77
C MET A 275 -7.86 26.44 -51.48
N PRO A 276 -7.86 27.72 -51.90
CA PRO A 276 -9.02 28.31 -52.55
C PRO A 276 -8.94 28.08 -54.07
N GLY A 277 -9.91 27.35 -54.64
CA GLY A 277 -10.15 27.38 -56.08
C GLY A 277 -10.79 26.13 -56.68
N ALA A 278 -12.12 26.08 -56.72
CA ALA A 278 -12.85 25.49 -57.85
C ALA A 278 -14.27 26.06 -57.87
N LYS A 279 -14.63 26.66 -59.01
CA LYS A 279 -15.88 27.35 -59.29
C LYS A 279 -17.06 26.40 -59.42
N ALA A 280 -18.24 27.01 -59.25
CA ALA A 280 -19.59 26.52 -59.39
C ALA A 280 -19.88 25.62 -60.61
N ALA A 281 -20.79 24.66 -60.41
CA ALA A 281 -21.75 24.24 -61.41
C ALA A 281 -23.10 23.96 -60.73
N THR A 282 -24.11 24.65 -61.24
CA THR A 282 -25.55 24.63 -60.94
C THR A 282 -26.21 23.30 -61.26
N ASN A 283 -27.27 22.95 -60.51
CA ASN A 283 -28.63 22.60 -61.00
C ASN A 283 -29.49 22.10 -59.83
N THR A 284 -30.48 22.86 -59.32
CA THR A 284 -31.91 22.80 -59.68
C THR A 284 -32.51 21.40 -59.87
N THR A 285 -33.29 20.92 -58.88
CA THR A 285 -34.70 20.45 -58.97
C THR A 285 -35.08 19.81 -57.62
N SER A 286 -35.94 20.44 -56.81
CA SER A 286 -37.40 20.23 -56.70
C SER A 286 -37.81 18.80 -56.28
N GLY A 287 -38.52 18.67 -55.16
CA GLY A 287 -39.26 17.43 -54.84
C GLY A 287 -39.74 17.33 -53.39
N GLN A 288 -40.96 17.80 -53.16
CA GLN A 288 -41.75 17.64 -51.93
C GLN A 288 -42.07 16.16 -51.61
N GLY A 289 -42.44 15.88 -50.34
CA GLY A 289 -43.34 14.78 -49.96
C GLY A 289 -42.86 14.00 -48.73
N THR A 290 -43.23 14.37 -47.51
CA THR A 290 -44.45 13.96 -46.75
C THR A 290 -44.45 12.54 -46.15
N ARG A 291 -44.81 12.49 -44.84
CA ARG A 291 -45.35 11.39 -44.00
C ARG A 291 -44.35 10.34 -43.47
N SER A 292 -44.08 10.27 -42.16
CA SER A 292 -44.86 9.71 -41.01
C SER A 292 -44.44 8.26 -40.64
N PRO A 293 -44.69 7.80 -39.39
CA PRO A 293 -43.78 6.93 -38.62
C PRO A 293 -44.27 5.49 -38.43
N ALA A 294 -43.58 4.77 -37.53
CA ALA A 294 -43.84 3.44 -36.94
C ALA A 294 -43.01 2.30 -37.54
N PHE A 295 -42.09 1.74 -36.74
CA PHE A 295 -42.32 0.53 -35.93
C PHE A 295 -41.34 0.53 -34.75
#